data_AF-E6KRJ0-F1
#
_entry.id   AF-E6KRJ0-F1
#
_cell.length_a   1.000
_cell.length_b   1.000
_cell.length_c   1.000
_cell.angle_alpha   90.00
_cell.angle_beta   90.00
_cell.angle_gamma   90.00
#
_symmetry.space_group_name_H-M   'P 1'
#
loop_
_entity.id
_entity.type
_entity.pdbx_description
1 polymer ?
#
loop_
_entity_poly.entity_id
_entity_poly.type
_entity_poly.pdbx_seq_one_letter_code
_entity_poly.pdbx_strand_id
1 'polypeptide(L)'
;MDEYATVMNRYGQIEVHNRFKEGGADLSLNFGFGDGGLLWLEDGRYCFDEKERGKVRRGGLFNSQSIELTQIVMLNCTAPYLRHALGFSSLCVPHTIDELPVGWSVCKTASACYESMTGPTGELLYFVTWNPSHCVPLAWLRGVSPSELLRAYMLPDGGPLLRRWLGRPYVR
;
A
#
# COMPACT_ATOMS: atom_id res chain seq x y z
N MET A 1 1.03 -3.85 12.12
CA MET A 1 1.22 -5.01 11.21
C MET A 1 0.64 -6.31 11.71
N ASP A 2 0.59 -6.58 13.02
CA ASP A 2 -0.05 -7.79 13.56
C ASP A 2 -1.53 -7.91 13.18
N GLU A 3 -2.29 -6.81 13.28
CA GLU A 3 -3.71 -6.77 12.86
C GLU A 3 -3.84 -7.12 11.38
N TYR A 4 -3.01 -6.52 10.52
CA TYR A 4 -2.96 -6.83 9.10
C TYR A 4 -2.67 -8.31 8.84
N ALA A 5 -1.60 -8.86 9.43
CA ALA A 5 -1.26 -10.27 9.25
C ALA A 5 -2.40 -11.18 9.73
N THR A 6 -3.00 -10.88 10.87
CA THR A 6 -4.14 -11.64 11.42
C THR A 6 -5.33 -11.64 10.46
N VAL A 7 -5.69 -10.46 9.94
CA VAL A 7 -6.82 -10.29 9.02
C VAL A 7 -6.56 -10.99 7.69
N MET A 8 -5.38 -10.81 7.10
CA MET A 8 -5.04 -11.41 5.80
C MET A 8 -4.96 -12.94 5.87
N ASN A 9 -4.35 -13.49 6.92
CA ASN A 9 -4.32 -14.95 7.11
C ASN A 9 -5.72 -15.53 7.33
N ARG A 10 -6.59 -14.83 8.06
CA ARG A 10 -7.93 -15.32 8.37
C ARG A 10 -8.89 -15.19 7.19
N TYR A 11 -8.84 -14.07 6.47
CA TYR A 11 -9.87 -13.69 5.50
C TYR A 11 -9.34 -13.51 4.08
N GLY A 12 -8.09 -13.11 3.89
CA GLY A 12 -7.55 -12.69 2.60
C GLY A 12 -7.06 -13.81 1.70
N GLN A 13 -7.08 -15.07 2.15
CA GLN A 13 -6.51 -16.22 1.44
C GLN A 13 -5.02 -16.04 1.07
N ILE A 14 -4.32 -15.20 1.84
CA ILE A 14 -2.91 -14.88 1.67
C ILE A 14 -2.23 -15.21 2.98
N GLU A 15 -1.17 -16.00 2.90
CA GLU A 15 -0.35 -16.30 4.06
C GLU A 15 0.58 -15.10 4.34
N VAL A 16 0.48 -14.54 5.55
CA VAL A 16 1.26 -13.36 5.95
C VAL A 16 2.07 -13.66 7.20
N HIS A 17 3.39 -13.50 7.12
CA HIS A 17 4.30 -13.71 8.24
C HIS A 17 4.93 -12.40 8.66
N ASN A 18 4.65 -11.95 9.89
CA ASN A 18 5.20 -10.71 10.44
C ASN A 18 6.44 -10.98 11.32
N ARG A 19 7.62 -11.05 10.70
CA ARG A 19 8.87 -11.31 11.44
C ARG A 19 9.37 -10.12 12.24
N PHE A 20 8.88 -8.90 12.00
CA PHE A 20 9.20 -7.74 12.85
C PHE A 20 8.90 -7.99 14.34
N LYS A 21 7.89 -8.81 14.64
CA LYS A 21 7.53 -9.17 16.02
C LYS A 21 8.49 -10.19 16.65
N GLU A 22 9.12 -11.00 15.81
CA GLU A 22 10.03 -12.08 16.20
C GLU A 22 11.49 -11.60 16.26
N GLY A 23 11.73 -10.29 16.17
CA GLY A 23 13.06 -9.70 16.08
C GLY A 23 13.68 -9.78 14.67
N GLY A 24 12.93 -10.24 13.68
CA GLY A 24 13.28 -10.13 12.27
C GLY A 24 13.05 -8.73 11.71
N ALA A 25 13.39 -8.52 10.43
CA ALA A 25 13.39 -7.20 9.79
C ALA A 25 12.42 -7.10 8.61
N ASP A 26 11.43 -8.00 8.54
CA ASP A 26 10.51 -8.08 7.41
C ASP A 26 9.11 -8.62 7.75
N LEU A 27 8.19 -8.36 6.83
CA LEU A 27 6.87 -8.92 6.73
C LEU A 27 6.69 -9.48 5.32
N SER A 28 6.38 -10.76 5.23
CA SER A 28 6.23 -11.46 3.95
C SER A 28 4.77 -11.81 3.69
N LEU A 29 4.36 -11.67 2.43
CA LEU A 29 3.06 -12.05 1.92
C LEU A 29 3.29 -13.14 0.87
N ASN A 30 2.55 -14.23 0.96
CA ASN A 30 2.63 -15.33 0.02
C ASN A 30 1.26 -15.52 -0.65
N PHE A 31 1.20 -15.20 -1.94
CA PHE A 31 0.01 -15.33 -2.78
C PHE A 31 -0.10 -16.73 -3.42
N GLY A 32 0.88 -17.60 -3.17
CA GLY A 32 0.99 -18.94 -3.75
C GLY A 32 2.04 -19.02 -4.86
N PHE A 33 2.51 -20.23 -5.15
CA PHE A 33 3.47 -20.53 -6.23
C PHE A 33 4.80 -19.73 -6.20
N GLY A 34 5.16 -19.20 -5.02
CA GLY A 34 6.36 -18.38 -4.83
C GLY A 34 6.17 -16.90 -5.16
N ASP A 35 4.96 -16.49 -5.54
CA ASP A 35 4.58 -15.11 -5.77
C ASP A 35 4.06 -14.46 -4.49
N GLY A 36 4.28 -13.16 -4.34
CA GLY A 36 4.05 -12.51 -3.05
C GLY A 36 4.48 -11.06 -2.99
N GLY A 37 4.59 -10.58 -1.76
CA GLY A 37 5.17 -9.28 -1.43
C GLY A 37 6.13 -9.41 -0.27
N LEU A 38 7.09 -8.51 -0.19
CA LEU A 38 8.00 -8.40 0.96
C LEU A 38 8.08 -6.94 1.37
N LEU A 39 7.77 -6.66 2.63
CA LEU A 39 8.09 -5.40 3.27
C LEU A 39 9.29 -5.64 4.19
N TRP A 40 10.40 -4.93 4.02
CA TRP A 40 11.58 -5.08 4.89
C TRP A 40 12.27 -3.75 5.15
N LEU A 41 13.14 -3.73 6.16
CA LEU A 41 14.02 -2.59 6.47
C LEU A 41 15.42 -2.86 5.92
N GLU A 42 15.91 -2.03 5.01
CA GLU A 42 17.27 -2.08 4.45
C GLU A 42 17.84 -0.66 4.43
N ASP A 43 19.05 -0.49 4.98
CA ASP A 43 19.76 0.80 5.03
C ASP A 43 18.93 1.98 5.58
N GLY A 44 18.11 1.72 6.61
CA GLY A 44 17.26 2.74 7.25
C GLY A 44 16.03 3.15 6.42
N ARG A 45 15.69 2.40 5.37
CA ARG A 45 14.48 2.60 4.56
C ARG A 45 13.61 1.35 4.57
N TYR A 46 12.31 1.58 4.68
CA TYR A 46 11.31 0.54 4.53
C TYR A 46 11.01 0.37 3.04
N CYS A 47 11.32 -0.82 2.54
CA CYS A 47 11.13 -1.23 1.16
C CYS A 47 9.92 -2.16 1.10
N PHE A 48 9.05 -1.95 0.12
CA PHE A 48 8.00 -2.90 -0.25
C PHE A 48 8.19 -3.25 -1.72
N ASP A 49 8.35 -4.54 -2.02
CA ASP A 49 8.52 -5.07 -3.38
C ASP A 49 7.70 -6.34 -3.60
N GLU A 50 7.43 -6.62 -4.87
CA GLU A 50 6.87 -7.89 -5.31
C GLU A 50 7.92 -8.99 -5.29
N LYS A 51 7.45 -10.18 -4.89
CA LYS A 51 8.16 -11.42 -5.01
C LYS A 51 7.55 -12.19 -6.16
N GLU A 52 8.36 -12.60 -7.13
CA GLU A 52 7.94 -13.42 -8.25
C GLU A 52 8.81 -14.68 -8.30
N ARG A 53 8.17 -15.86 -8.36
CA ARG A 53 8.86 -17.17 -8.42
C ARG A 53 9.95 -17.33 -7.35
N GLY A 54 9.68 -16.87 -6.13
CA GLY A 54 10.60 -16.99 -5.00
C GLY A 54 11.64 -15.88 -4.89
N LYS A 55 11.73 -14.97 -5.87
CA LYS A 55 12.75 -13.90 -5.91
C LYS A 55 12.11 -12.53 -5.75
N VAL A 56 12.68 -11.70 -4.89
CA VAL A 56 12.29 -10.29 -4.76
C VAL A 56 12.80 -9.54 -5.98
N ARG A 57 11.91 -8.88 -6.73
CA ARG A 57 12.31 -8.01 -7.84
C ARG A 57 12.77 -6.67 -7.27
N ARG A 58 14.02 -6.63 -6.83
CA ARG A 58 14.64 -5.44 -6.22
C ARG A 58 14.62 -4.27 -7.20
N GLY A 59 14.21 -3.10 -6.70
CA GLY A 59 13.94 -1.92 -7.50
C GLY A 59 12.83 -1.06 -6.89
N GLY A 60 12.10 -1.61 -5.92
CA GLY A 60 11.17 -0.90 -5.07
C GLY A 60 9.89 -0.52 -5.78
N LEU A 61 8.84 -1.33 -5.59
CA LEU A 61 7.46 -0.92 -5.79
C LEU A 61 7.24 0.38 -5.01
N PHE A 62 7.70 0.41 -3.75
CA PHE A 62 7.74 1.62 -2.95
C PHE A 62 8.80 1.56 -1.86
N ASN A 63 9.60 2.64 -1.71
CA ASN A 63 10.55 2.79 -0.61
C ASN A 63 10.33 4.11 0.12
N SER A 64 10.42 4.11 1.45
CA SER A 64 10.36 5.34 2.25
C SER A 64 11.09 5.17 3.58
N GLN A 65 11.53 6.26 4.20
CA GLN A 65 11.93 6.24 5.61
C GLN A 65 10.73 6.11 6.56
N SER A 66 9.52 6.39 6.08
CA SER A 66 8.30 6.25 6.86
C SER A 66 7.71 4.85 6.71
N ILE A 67 7.72 4.09 7.81
CA ILE A 67 7.02 2.81 7.88
C ILE A 67 5.52 2.98 7.61
N GLU A 68 4.92 4.07 8.08
CA GLU A 68 3.50 4.33 7.92
C GLU A 68 3.12 4.45 6.43
N LEU A 69 3.89 5.23 5.66
CA LEU A 69 3.66 5.36 4.22
C LEU A 69 3.81 4.00 3.52
N THR A 70 4.88 3.27 3.82
CA THR A 70 5.12 1.94 3.21
C THR A 70 3.99 0.95 3.58
N GLN A 71 3.46 1.00 4.80
CA GLN A 71 2.33 0.17 5.22
C GLN A 71 1.03 0.56 4.49
N ILE A 72 0.75 1.84 4.31
CA ILE A 72 -0.44 2.31 3.56
C ILE A 72 -0.37 1.86 2.10
N VAL A 73 0.80 1.96 1.45
CA VAL A 73 0.99 1.47 0.08
C VAL A 73 0.80 -0.03 0.01
N MET A 74 1.47 -0.79 0.87
CA MET A 74 1.32 -2.24 0.93
C MET A 74 -0.15 -2.67 1.15
N LEU A 75 -0.85 -2.02 2.07
CA LEU A 75 -2.27 -2.23 2.33
C LEU A 75 -3.11 -1.97 1.07
N ASN A 76 -2.93 -0.83 0.41
CA ASN A 76 -3.68 -0.50 -0.80
C ASN A 76 -3.41 -1.49 -1.95
N CYS A 77 -2.18 -1.95 -2.12
CA CYS A 77 -1.82 -2.94 -3.13
C CYS A 77 -2.45 -4.32 -2.85
N THR A 78 -2.77 -4.64 -1.60
CA THR A 78 -3.18 -5.99 -1.17
C THR A 78 -4.65 -6.08 -0.73
N ALA A 79 -5.28 -4.94 -0.43
CA ALA A 79 -6.70 -4.82 -0.13
C ALA A 79 -7.64 -5.42 -1.20
N PRO A 80 -7.33 -5.39 -2.52
CA PRO A 80 -8.16 -6.05 -3.53
C PRO A 80 -8.40 -7.54 -3.21
N TYR A 81 -7.36 -8.26 -2.79
CA TYR A 81 -7.44 -9.68 -2.45
C TYR A 81 -8.33 -9.92 -1.23
N LEU A 82 -8.18 -9.09 -0.19
CA LEU A 82 -9.01 -9.14 1.00
C LEU A 82 -10.49 -8.93 0.66
N ARG A 83 -10.81 -7.87 -0.11
CA ARG A 83 -12.20 -7.57 -0.48
C ARG A 83 -12.82 -8.67 -1.34
N HIS A 84 -12.04 -9.19 -2.30
CA HIS A 84 -12.46 -10.31 -3.13
C HIS A 84 -12.80 -11.54 -2.28
N ALA A 85 -11.92 -11.92 -1.35
CA ALA A 85 -12.13 -13.07 -0.48
C ALA A 85 -13.31 -12.91 0.49
N LEU A 86 -13.65 -11.66 0.87
CA LEU A 86 -14.85 -11.32 1.65
C LEU A 86 -16.14 -11.25 0.81
N GLY A 87 -16.05 -11.39 -0.52
CA GLY A 87 -17.21 -11.28 -1.42
C GLY A 87 -17.73 -9.86 -1.60
N PHE A 88 -16.90 -8.84 -1.32
CA PHE A 88 -17.30 -7.44 -1.41
C PHE A 88 -17.02 -6.84 -2.80
N SER A 89 -17.79 -5.82 -3.17
CA SER A 89 -17.55 -5.04 -4.39
C SER A 89 -16.16 -4.39 -4.38
N SER A 90 -15.59 -4.18 -5.57
CA SER A 90 -14.29 -3.51 -5.71
C SER A 90 -14.29 -2.12 -5.08
N LEU A 91 -13.14 -1.71 -4.56
CA LEU A 91 -12.94 -0.39 -3.99
C LEU A 91 -11.52 0.07 -4.27
N CYS A 92 -11.38 1.04 -5.16
CA CYS A 92 -10.08 1.58 -5.55
C CYS A 92 -9.99 3.07 -5.23
N VAL A 93 -9.06 3.43 -4.33
CA VAL A 93 -8.67 4.82 -4.07
C VAL A 93 -8.06 5.41 -5.34
N PRO A 94 -8.24 6.71 -5.64
CA PRO A 94 -7.68 7.30 -6.84
C PRO A 94 -6.17 7.15 -6.91
N HIS A 95 -5.66 6.87 -8.10
CA HIS A 95 -4.31 6.32 -8.29
C HIS A 95 -3.58 6.88 -9.51
N THR A 96 -4.23 7.72 -10.33
CA THR A 96 -3.58 8.45 -11.43
C THR A 96 -3.25 9.89 -11.02
N ILE A 97 -2.25 10.50 -11.68
CA ILE A 97 -1.78 11.85 -11.33
C ILE A 97 -2.88 12.91 -11.46
N ASP A 98 -3.72 12.77 -12.47
CA ASP A 98 -4.91 13.57 -12.75
C ASP A 98 -5.99 13.47 -11.67
N GLU A 99 -5.94 12.44 -10.82
CA GLU A 99 -6.83 12.26 -9.68
C GLU A 99 -6.25 12.77 -8.34
N LEU A 100 -5.13 13.50 -8.37
CA LEU A 100 -4.60 14.13 -7.16
C LEU A 100 -5.63 15.13 -6.57
N PRO A 101 -5.82 15.12 -5.24
CA PRO A 101 -6.67 16.11 -4.61
C PRO A 101 -6.05 17.52 -4.74
N VAL A 102 -6.91 18.53 -4.81
CA VAL A 102 -6.50 19.92 -5.00
C VAL A 102 -5.44 20.34 -3.96
N GLY A 103 -4.40 21.00 -4.44
CA GLY A 103 -3.29 21.50 -3.62
C GLY A 103 -2.20 20.46 -3.33
N TRP A 104 -2.37 19.21 -3.74
CA TRP A 104 -1.29 18.22 -3.75
C TRP A 104 -0.50 18.26 -5.06
N SER A 105 0.80 18.00 -4.95
CA SER A 105 1.69 17.87 -6.09
C SER A 105 2.66 16.71 -5.87
N VAL A 106 3.05 16.06 -6.96
CA VAL A 106 4.11 15.04 -6.97
C VAL A 106 5.39 15.63 -7.57
N CYS A 107 6.53 15.33 -6.96
CA CYS A 107 7.83 15.59 -7.57
C CYS A 107 8.27 14.35 -8.35
N LYS A 108 8.51 14.54 -9.65
CA LYS A 108 9.00 13.52 -10.57
C LYS A 108 10.38 13.90 -11.08
N THR A 109 11.32 12.97 -11.02
CA THR A 109 12.69 13.15 -11.51
C THR A 109 12.77 13.06 -13.03
N ALA A 110 13.92 13.43 -13.59
CA ALA A 110 14.24 13.23 -15.00
C ALA A 110 14.22 11.74 -15.41
N SER A 111 14.47 10.82 -14.48
CA SER A 111 14.36 9.38 -14.72
C SER A 111 12.92 8.87 -14.71
N ALA A 112 11.92 9.75 -14.56
CA ALA A 112 10.51 9.39 -14.40
C ALA A 112 10.16 8.67 -13.08
N CYS A 113 11.05 8.72 -12.09
CA CYS A 113 10.80 8.26 -10.73
C CYS A 113 10.06 9.35 -9.92
N TYR A 114 9.11 8.95 -9.08
CA TYR A 114 8.44 9.83 -8.12
C TYR A 114 9.20 9.76 -6.78
N GLU A 115 9.67 10.91 -6.29
CA GLU A 115 10.53 10.98 -5.09
C GLU A 115 9.88 11.66 -3.88
N SER A 116 8.85 12.47 -4.12
CA SER A 116 8.13 13.10 -3.04
C SER A 116 6.75 13.62 -3.46
N MET A 117 5.94 13.94 -2.45
CA MET A 117 4.71 14.69 -2.60
C MET A 117 4.66 15.85 -1.61
N THR A 118 4.22 17.00 -2.11
CA THR A 118 3.95 18.17 -1.28
C THR A 118 2.45 18.36 -1.17
N GLY A 119 1.94 18.45 0.05
CA GLY A 119 0.54 18.76 0.31
C GLY A 119 0.27 20.27 0.37
N PRO A 120 -1.01 20.66 0.49
CA PRO A 120 -1.46 22.05 0.40
C PRO A 120 -0.95 22.95 1.52
N THR A 121 -0.50 22.38 2.64
CA THR A 121 0.03 23.13 3.79
C THR A 121 1.56 23.14 3.84
N GLY A 122 2.22 22.63 2.79
CA GLY A 122 3.67 22.53 2.70
C GLY A 122 4.26 21.27 3.34
N GLU A 123 3.41 20.31 3.76
CA GLU A 123 3.86 19.02 4.24
C GLU A 123 4.54 18.23 3.13
N LEU A 124 5.64 17.56 3.44
CA LEU A 124 6.47 16.85 2.47
C LEU A 124 6.56 15.36 2.83
N LEU A 125 6.14 14.51 1.89
CA LEU A 125 6.25 13.07 1.99
C LEU A 125 7.38 12.60 1.08
N TYR A 126 8.41 11.98 1.64
CA TYR A 126 9.54 11.43 0.88
C TYR A 126 9.39 9.94 0.65
N PHE A 127 9.60 9.52 -0.59
CA PHE A 127 9.56 8.12 -0.99
C PHE A 127 10.31 7.90 -2.31
N VAL A 128 10.32 6.68 -2.83
CA VAL A 128 10.79 6.35 -4.17
C VAL A 128 9.83 5.34 -4.76
N THR A 129 9.20 5.67 -5.89
CA THR A 129 8.36 4.75 -6.66
C THR A 129 8.34 5.12 -8.15
N TRP A 130 8.09 4.13 -8.99
CA TRP A 130 8.00 4.30 -10.44
C TRP A 130 6.57 4.37 -10.97
N ASN A 131 5.58 4.12 -10.12
CA ASN A 131 4.18 4.06 -10.52
C ASN A 131 3.35 5.01 -9.64
N PRO A 132 2.59 5.95 -10.26
CA PRO A 132 1.77 6.89 -9.52
C PRO A 132 0.73 6.22 -8.62
N SER A 133 0.31 4.99 -8.93
CA SER A 133 -0.64 4.25 -8.10
C SER A 133 -0.14 3.92 -6.70
N HIS A 134 1.17 4.03 -6.46
CA HIS A 134 1.77 3.83 -5.15
C HIS A 134 1.93 5.14 -4.36
N CYS A 135 1.78 6.31 -4.98
CA CYS A 135 1.93 7.59 -4.28
C CYS A 135 0.65 8.43 -4.26
N VAL A 136 -0.15 8.44 -5.32
CA VAL A 136 -1.40 9.22 -5.38
C VAL A 136 -2.37 8.88 -4.24
N PRO A 137 -2.59 7.60 -3.86
CA PRO A 137 -3.45 7.27 -2.73
C PRO A 137 -3.00 7.89 -1.40
N LEU A 138 -1.69 8.19 -1.23
CA LEU A 138 -1.17 8.78 0.01
C LEU A 138 -1.75 10.18 0.28
N ALA A 139 -2.06 10.94 -0.77
CA ALA A 139 -2.73 12.24 -0.62
C ALA A 139 -4.16 12.11 -0.08
N TRP A 140 -4.90 11.12 -0.59
CA TRP A 140 -6.28 10.85 -0.17
C TRP A 140 -6.38 10.22 1.22
N LEU A 141 -5.35 9.51 1.63
CA LEU A 141 -5.26 8.78 2.91
C LEU A 141 -4.39 9.51 3.93
N ARG A 142 -4.14 10.81 3.73
CA ARG A 142 -3.31 11.59 4.64
C ARG A 142 -3.94 11.60 6.04
N GLY A 143 -3.15 11.20 7.04
CA GLY A 143 -3.56 11.18 8.44
C GLY A 143 -4.41 9.96 8.82
N VAL A 144 -4.62 9.03 7.89
CA VAL A 144 -5.28 7.75 8.13
C VAL A 144 -4.23 6.74 8.56
N SER A 145 -4.43 6.11 9.70
CA SER A 145 -3.54 5.03 10.14
C SER A 145 -3.74 3.75 9.31
N PRO A 146 -2.70 2.90 9.19
CA PRO A 146 -2.81 1.58 8.56
C PRO A 146 -3.96 0.71 9.10
N SER A 147 -4.23 0.79 10.41
CA SER A 147 -5.32 0.06 11.05
C SER A 147 -6.71 0.58 10.67
N GLU A 148 -6.90 1.91 10.63
CA GLU A 148 -8.16 2.50 10.17
C GLU A 148 -8.45 2.16 8.71
N LEU A 149 -7.42 2.22 7.87
CA LEU A 149 -7.52 1.85 6.46
C LEU A 149 -7.92 0.38 6.29
N LEU A 150 -7.25 -0.53 7.00
CA LEU A 150 -7.55 -1.97 6.97
C LEU A 150 -9.00 -2.23 7.37
N ARG A 151 -9.46 -1.64 8.48
CA ARG A 151 -10.84 -1.80 8.96
C ARG A 151 -11.86 -1.26 7.95
N ALA A 152 -11.57 -0.15 7.28
CA ALA A 152 -12.42 0.37 6.22
C ALA A 152 -12.52 -0.62 5.05
N TYR A 153 -11.41 -1.24 4.64
CA TYR A 153 -11.43 -2.27 3.60
C TYR A 153 -12.22 -3.53 3.98
N MET A 154 -12.37 -3.81 5.27
CA MET A 154 -13.21 -4.90 5.82
C MET A 154 -14.71 -4.55 5.92
N LEU A 155 -15.13 -3.34 5.56
CA LEU A 155 -16.55 -2.97 5.50
C LEU A 155 -17.10 -3.19 4.10
N PRO A 156 -18.34 -3.73 3.95
CA PRO A 156 -18.94 -3.96 2.64
C PRO A 156 -18.97 -2.72 1.76
N ASP A 157 -19.32 -1.57 2.35
CA ASP A 157 -19.41 -0.27 1.68
C ASP A 157 -18.14 0.58 1.81
N GLY A 158 -17.09 0.08 2.47
CA GLY A 158 -15.86 0.84 2.74
C GLY A 158 -15.98 1.87 3.87
N GLY A 159 -17.13 2.01 4.51
CA GLY A 159 -17.38 2.98 5.57
C GLY A 159 -17.14 4.44 5.16
N PRO A 160 -17.16 5.40 6.12
CA PRO A 160 -17.04 6.82 5.81
C PRO A 160 -15.71 7.19 5.12
N LEU A 161 -14.66 6.39 5.34
CA LEU A 161 -13.34 6.60 4.75
C LEU A 161 -13.34 6.30 3.25
N LEU A 162 -13.85 5.13 2.84
CA LEU A 162 -13.65 4.61 1.49
C LEU A 162 -14.91 4.58 0.62
N ARG A 163 -16.12 4.74 1.20
CA ARG A 163 -17.42 4.62 0.48
C ARG A 163 -17.54 5.43 -0.79
N ARG A 164 -16.87 6.58 -0.85
CA ARG A 164 -16.91 7.47 -2.02
C ARG A 164 -16.27 6.87 -3.27
N TRP A 165 -15.50 5.78 -3.11
CA TRP A 165 -14.81 5.07 -4.19
C TRP A 165 -15.31 3.64 -4.37
N LEU A 166 -16.43 3.29 -3.73
CA LEU A 166 -17.06 1.98 -3.87
C LEU A 166 -17.45 1.75 -5.34
N GLY A 167 -17.19 0.55 -5.85
CA GLY A 167 -17.50 0.15 -7.22
C GLY A 167 -16.52 0.67 -8.26
N ARG A 168 -15.52 1.49 -7.89
CA ARG A 168 -14.41 1.81 -8.81
C ARG A 168 -13.63 0.53 -9.12
N PRO A 169 -13.37 0.21 -10.40
CA PRO A 169 -12.58 -0.96 -10.75
C PRO A 169 -11.11 -0.75 -10.37
N TYR A 170 -10.42 -1.83 -10.05
CA TYR A 170 -8.95 -1.82 -10.04
C TYR A 170 -8.50 -1.87 -11.49
N VAL A 171 -7.99 -0.77 -12.02
CA VAL A 171 -7.38 -0.76 -13.37
C VAL A 171 -5.97 -1.33 -13.21
N ARG A 172 -5.71 -2.49 -13.82
CA ARG A 172 -4.38 -3.12 -13.89
C ARG A 172 -3.70 -2.74 -15.20
#